data_AF-A0A2A4HXP6-F1
#
_entry.id   AF-A0A2A4HXP6-F1
#
_cell.length_a   1.000
_cell.length_b   1.000
_cell.length_c   1.000
_cell.angle_alpha   90.00
_cell.angle_beta   90.00
_cell.angle_gamma   90.00
#
_symmetry.space_group_name_H-M   'P 1'
#
loop_
_entity.id
_entity.type
_entity.pdbx_description
1 polymer ?
#
loop_
_entity_poly.entity_id
_entity_poly.type
_entity_poly.pdbx_seq_one_letter_code
_entity_poly.pdbx_strand_id
1 'polypeptide(L)'
;MRRASFAALAAAALAVSACASIPTPSPAAIDRLDASFDRLQRASEPVLPLLPEERAVRVRATLAAIAIAIDAARLAATANAQRAAIARADAQVEQLAGALNP
;
A
#
# COMPACT_ATOMS: atom_id res chain seq x y z
N MET A 1 -26.18 0.58 20.60
CA MET A 1 -25.63 0.26 19.26
C MET A 1 -24.99 1.44 18.53
N ARG A 2 -25.58 2.67 18.53
CA ARG A 2 -25.01 3.84 17.81
C ARG A 2 -23.59 4.28 18.21
N ARG A 3 -23.18 4.10 19.47
CA ARG A 3 -21.86 4.53 19.97
C ARG A 3 -20.69 3.67 19.45
N ALA A 4 -20.92 2.37 19.23
CA ALA A 4 -19.91 1.46 18.68
C ALA A 4 -19.61 1.77 17.21
N SER A 5 -20.63 2.17 16.44
CA SER A 5 -20.48 2.56 15.03
C SER A 5 -19.65 3.85 14.86
N PHE A 6 -19.83 4.84 15.73
CA PHE A 6 -19.02 6.06 15.71
C PHE A 6 -17.57 5.82 16.10
N ALA A 7 -17.31 4.96 17.09
CA ALA A 7 -15.95 4.61 17.47
C ALA A 7 -15.20 3.86 16.35
N ALA A 8 -15.87 2.95 15.65
CA ALA A 8 -15.31 2.25 14.49
C ALA A 8 -15.03 3.21 13.31
N LEU A 9 -15.94 4.15 13.05
CA LEU A 9 -15.76 5.16 12.00
C LEU A 9 -14.62 6.14 12.33
N ALA A 10 -14.49 6.55 13.60
CA ALA A 10 -13.40 7.39 14.07
C ALA A 10 -12.05 6.67 14.01
N ALA A 11 -11.99 5.39 14.38
CA ALA A 11 -10.78 4.57 14.26
C ALA A 11 -10.37 4.36 12.78
N ALA A 12 -11.34 4.13 11.89
CA ALA A 12 -11.09 4.04 10.46
C ALA A 12 -10.62 5.39 9.88
N ALA A 13 -11.22 6.50 10.29
CA ALA A 13 -10.82 7.84 9.86
C ALA A 13 -9.41 8.21 10.37
N LEU A 14 -9.07 7.84 11.62
CA LEU A 14 -7.73 8.01 12.17
C LEU A 14 -6.71 7.12 11.47
N ALA A 15 -7.07 5.87 11.13
CA ALA A 15 -6.20 4.97 10.37
C ALA A 15 -5.96 5.48 8.94
N VAL A 16 -7.00 6.00 8.26
CA VAL A 16 -6.88 6.61 6.93
C VAL A 16 -6.04 7.89 6.98
N SER A 17 -6.24 8.73 8.00
CA SER A 17 -5.46 9.96 8.21
C SER A 17 -4.00 9.68 8.55
N ALA A 18 -3.72 8.67 9.39
CA ALA A 18 -2.37 8.23 9.69
C ALA A 18 -1.69 7.59 8.47
N CYS A 19 -2.44 6.93 7.59
CA CYS A 19 -1.91 6.44 6.32
C CYS A 19 -1.64 7.56 5.30
N ALA A 20 -2.36 8.69 5.38
CA ALA A 20 -2.15 9.82 4.48
C ALA A 20 -0.80 10.53 4.71
N SER A 21 -0.23 10.42 5.91
CA SER A 21 1.09 10.97 6.26
C SER A 21 2.24 9.99 6.05
N ILE A 22 1.96 8.73 5.67
CA ILE A 22 3.03 7.77 5.34
C ILE A 22 3.58 8.14 3.95
N PRO A 23 4.87 8.49 3.86
CA PRO A 23 5.49 8.76 2.57
C PRO A 23 5.32 7.52 1.69
N THR A 24 4.81 7.74 0.49
CA THR A 24 4.55 6.64 -0.44
C THR A 24 5.88 6.02 -0.81
N PRO A 25 6.06 4.70 -0.62
CA PRO A 25 7.33 4.07 -0.94
C PRO A 25 7.62 4.24 -2.44
N SER A 26 8.87 4.50 -2.77
CA SER A 26 9.28 4.59 -4.17
C SER A 26 9.11 3.23 -4.86
N PRO A 27 8.88 3.18 -6.19
CA PRO A 27 8.79 1.92 -6.92
C PRO A 27 9.99 0.99 -6.65
N ALA A 28 11.21 1.53 -6.65
CA ALA A 28 12.42 0.77 -6.35
C ALA A 28 12.50 0.25 -4.90
N ALA A 29 11.83 0.88 -3.94
CA ALA A 29 11.72 0.34 -2.58
C ALA A 29 10.73 -0.84 -2.53
N ILE A 30 9.63 -0.75 -3.28
CA ILE A 30 8.63 -1.81 -3.40
C ILE A 30 9.24 -3.04 -4.09
N ASP A 31 10.00 -2.86 -5.18
CA ASP A 31 10.64 -3.97 -5.89
C ASP A 31 11.66 -4.71 -5.02
N ARG A 32 12.43 -3.96 -4.20
CA ARG A 32 13.36 -4.55 -3.23
C ARG A 32 12.64 -5.32 -2.13
N LEU A 33 11.49 -4.83 -1.67
CA LEU A 33 10.65 -5.51 -0.70
C LEU A 33 10.11 -6.82 -1.30
N ASP A 34 9.58 -6.78 -2.52
CA ASP A 34 9.05 -7.93 -3.24
C ASP A 34 10.12 -9.02 -3.42
N ALA A 35 11.30 -8.65 -3.93
CA ALA A 35 12.41 -9.58 -4.06
C ALA A 35 12.89 -10.17 -2.71
N SER A 36 12.73 -9.44 -1.61
CA SER A 36 13.05 -9.93 -0.27
C SER A 36 11.98 -10.88 0.26
N PHE A 37 10.71 -10.59 -0.03
CA PHE A 37 9.59 -11.45 0.28
C PHE A 37 9.66 -12.77 -0.48
N ASP A 38 10.01 -12.76 -1.77
CA ASP A 38 10.23 -13.98 -2.57
C ASP A 38 11.34 -14.88 -2.00
N ARG A 39 12.40 -14.27 -1.45
CA ARG A 39 13.46 -15.02 -0.77
C ARG A 39 12.96 -15.63 0.53
N LEU A 40 12.20 -14.88 1.33
CA LEU A 40 11.61 -15.34 2.58
C LEU A 40 10.63 -16.49 2.33
N GLN A 41 9.77 -16.38 1.33
CA GLN A 41 8.81 -17.43 0.98
C GLN A 41 9.53 -18.72 0.58
N ARG A 42 10.51 -18.64 -0.33
CA ARG A 42 11.33 -19.81 -0.72
C ARG A 42 12.10 -20.41 0.46
N ALA A 43 12.64 -19.58 1.35
CA ALA A 43 13.34 -20.06 2.54
C ALA A 43 12.39 -20.73 3.56
N SER A 44 11.12 -20.31 3.60
CA SER A 44 10.13 -20.87 4.51
C SER A 44 9.59 -22.23 4.05
N GLU A 45 9.55 -22.48 2.75
CA GLU A 45 8.96 -23.67 2.13
C GLU A 45 9.51 -25.01 2.64
N PRO A 46 10.84 -25.21 2.76
CA PRO A 46 11.38 -26.46 3.32
C PRO A 46 11.20 -26.57 4.85
N VAL A 47 10.96 -25.45 5.55
CA VAL A 47 10.85 -25.42 7.01
C VAL A 47 9.41 -25.62 7.47
N LEU A 48 8.42 -25.14 6.70
CA LEU A 48 7.00 -25.22 7.04
C LEU A 48 6.52 -26.63 7.44
N PRO A 49 6.90 -27.72 6.74
CA PRO A 49 6.49 -29.08 7.12
C PRO A 49 7.10 -29.58 8.44
N LEU A 50 8.19 -28.95 8.90
CA LEU A 50 8.89 -29.31 10.14
C LEU A 50 8.30 -28.60 11.37
N LEU A 51 7.40 -27.63 11.15
CA LEU A 51 6.77 -26.86 12.22
C LEU A 51 5.51 -27.57 12.72
N PRO A 52 5.16 -27.41 14.02
CA PRO A 52 3.83 -27.75 14.51
C PRO A 52 2.77 -27.03 13.68
N GLU A 53 1.65 -27.71 13.41
CA GLU A 53 0.61 -27.26 12.48
C GLU A 53 0.14 -25.83 12.75
N GLU A 54 -0.18 -25.49 14.01
CA GLU A 54 -0.58 -24.12 14.37
C GLU A 54 0.47 -23.07 14.03
N ARG A 55 1.76 -23.40 14.18
CA ARG A 55 2.85 -22.48 13.85
C ARG A 55 3.01 -22.37 12.34
N ALA A 56 2.87 -23.47 11.59
CA ALA A 56 2.88 -23.45 10.13
C ALA A 56 1.72 -22.60 9.57
N VAL A 57 0.52 -22.72 10.13
CA VAL A 57 -0.66 -21.91 9.77
C VAL A 57 -0.39 -20.43 10.02
N ARG A 58 0.15 -20.06 11.19
CA ARG A 58 0.51 -18.67 11.48
C ARG A 58 1.54 -18.11 10.50
N VAL A 59 2.60 -18.87 10.18
CA VAL A 59 3.61 -18.43 9.21
C VAL A 59 2.99 -18.22 7.83
N ARG A 60 2.15 -19.14 7.35
CA ARG A 60 1.44 -18.98 6.07
C ARG A 60 0.52 -17.75 6.06
N ALA A 61 -0.22 -17.53 7.14
CA ALA A 61 -1.08 -16.35 7.28
C ALA A 61 -0.27 -15.05 7.26
N THR A 62 0.89 -15.02 7.93
CA THR A 62 1.80 -13.86 7.89
C THR A 62 2.35 -13.63 6.48
N LEU A 63 2.78 -14.67 5.78
CA LEU A 63 3.25 -14.54 4.40
C LEU A 63 2.15 -13.98 3.48
N ALA A 64 0.93 -14.50 3.60
CA ALA A 64 -0.21 -13.99 2.84
C ALA A 64 -0.51 -12.51 3.14
N ALA A 65 -0.46 -12.11 4.42
CA ALA A 65 -0.67 -10.71 4.81
C ALA A 65 0.42 -9.77 4.25
N ILE A 66 1.68 -10.23 4.20
CA ILE A 66 2.78 -9.46 3.61
C ILE A 66 2.58 -9.29 2.10
N ALA A 67 2.18 -10.35 1.39
CA ALA A 67 1.90 -10.28 -0.05
C ALA A 67 0.81 -9.23 -0.36
N ILE A 68 -0.29 -9.25 0.40
CA ILE A 68 -1.37 -8.25 0.29
C ILE A 68 -0.84 -6.83 0.55
N ALA A 69 0.03 -6.66 1.53
CA ALA A 69 0.61 -5.35 1.85
C ALA A 69 1.53 -4.82 0.74
N ILE A 70 2.29 -5.70 0.06
CA ILE A 70 3.13 -5.34 -1.09
C ILE A 70 2.25 -4.85 -2.25
N ASP A 71 1.16 -5.56 -2.55
CA ASP A 71 0.20 -5.15 -3.59
C ASP A 71 -0.46 -3.81 -3.27
N ALA A 72 -0.88 -3.62 -2.01
CA ALA A 72 -1.43 -2.35 -1.55
C ALA A 72 -0.43 -1.19 -1.72
N ALA A 73 0.86 -1.43 -1.44
CA ALA A 73 1.90 -0.43 -1.66
C ALA A 73 2.08 -0.07 -3.15
N ARG A 74 2.01 -1.06 -4.06
CA ARG A 74 2.06 -0.83 -5.51
C ARG A 74 0.88 0.01 -6.00
N LEU A 75 -0.31 -0.31 -5.54
CA LEU A 75 -1.53 0.43 -5.87
C LEU A 75 -1.45 1.87 -5.36
N ALA A 76 -0.98 2.08 -4.14
CA ALA A 76 -0.79 3.41 -3.56
C ALA A 76 0.24 4.25 -4.36
N ALA A 77 1.37 3.65 -4.73
CA ALA A 77 2.38 4.32 -5.57
C ALA A 77 1.81 4.72 -6.94
N THR A 78 1.05 3.82 -7.56
CA THR A 78 0.40 4.08 -8.86
C THR A 78 -0.63 5.21 -8.75
N ALA A 79 -1.48 5.18 -7.73
CA ALA A 79 -2.49 6.22 -7.51
C ALA A 79 -1.85 7.60 -7.30
N ASN A 80 -0.73 7.66 -6.58
CA ASN A 80 -0.02 8.93 -6.37
C ASN A 80 0.69 9.42 -7.65
N ALA A 81 1.24 8.53 -8.46
CA ALA A 81 1.77 8.91 -9.78
C ALA A 81 0.66 9.47 -10.70
N GLN A 82 -0.54 8.86 -10.69
CA GLN A 82 -1.69 9.34 -11.45
C GLN A 82 -2.17 10.72 -10.96
N ARG A 83 -2.28 10.93 -9.64
CA ARG A 83 -2.61 12.26 -9.07
C ARG A 83 -1.62 13.34 -9.49
N ALA A 84 -0.33 13.04 -9.47
CA ALA A 84 0.70 13.97 -9.91
C ALA A 84 0.68 14.23 -11.44
N ALA A 85 0.23 13.27 -12.24
CA ALA A 85 0.03 13.48 -13.67
C ALA A 85 -1.18 14.39 -13.96
N ILE A 86 -2.30 14.18 -13.25
CA ILE A 86 -3.50 15.02 -13.37
C ILE A 86 -3.18 16.46 -12.97
N ALA A 87 -2.53 16.68 -11.82
CA ALA A 87 -2.17 18.03 -11.38
C ALA A 87 -1.27 18.78 -12.39
N ARG A 88 -0.38 18.06 -13.09
CA ARG A 88 0.43 18.64 -14.17
C ARG A 88 -0.39 18.99 -15.40
N ALA A 89 -1.34 18.13 -15.78
CA ALA A 89 -2.25 18.41 -16.89
C ALA A 89 -3.13 19.63 -16.59
N ASP A 90 -3.67 19.73 -15.37
CA ASP A 90 -4.47 20.88 -14.93
C ASP A 90 -3.68 22.19 -15.02
N ALA A 91 -2.43 22.19 -14.51
CA ALA A 91 -1.54 23.35 -14.59
C ALA A 91 -1.23 23.75 -16.05
N GLN A 92 -1.06 22.78 -16.96
CA GLN A 92 -0.86 23.05 -18.39
C GLN A 92 -2.11 23.64 -19.04
N VAL A 93 -3.30 23.14 -18.69
CA VAL A 93 -4.57 23.69 -19.18
C VAL A 93 -4.74 25.14 -18.72
N GLU A 94 -4.43 25.45 -17.46
CA GLU A 94 -4.50 26.81 -16.93
C GLU A 94 -3.51 27.76 -17.63
N GLN A 95 -2.27 27.31 -17.87
CA GLN A 95 -1.27 28.07 -18.63
C GLN A 95 -1.74 28.37 -20.07
N LEU A 96 -2.31 27.38 -20.76
CA LEU A 96 -2.84 27.56 -22.11
C LEU A 96 -4.04 28.50 -22.13
N ALA A 97 -4.95 28.39 -21.16
CA ALA A 97 -6.10 29.27 -21.03
C ALA A 97 -5.67 30.74 -20.81
N GLY A 98 -4.67 30.98 -19.96
CA GLY A 98 -4.10 32.31 -19.74
C GLY A 98 -3.36 32.87 -20.96
N ALA A 99 -2.70 32.02 -21.75
CA ALA A 99 -2.05 32.45 -23.00
C ALA A 99 -3.05 32.82 -24.11
N LEU A 100 -4.27 32.28 -24.06
CA LEU A 100 -5.34 32.52 -25.04
C LEU A 100 -6.26 33.71 -24.68
N ASN A 101 -6.24 34.17 -23.43
CA ASN A 101 -6.92 35.38 -22.95
C ASN A 101 -5.90 36.31 -22.24
N PRO A 102 -5.06 37.06 -22.99
CA PRO A 102 -4.04 37.95 -22.42
C PRO A 102 -4.62 39.17 -21.71
#